data_AF-A0A3P6A160-F1
#
_entry.id   AF-A0A3P6A160-F1
#
_cell.length_a   1.000
_cell.length_b   1.000
_cell.length_c   1.000
_cell.angle_alpha   90.00
_cell.angle_beta   90.00
_cell.angle_gamma   90.00
#
_symmetry.space_group_name_H-M   'P 1'
#
loop_
_entity.id
_entity.type
_entity.pdbx_description
1 polymer ?
#
loop_
_entity_poly.entity_id
_entity_poly.type
_entity_poly.pdbx_seq_one_letter_code
_entity_poly.pdbx_strand_id
1 'polypeptide(L)'
;LLKSVPTKKDIPAIFDKWERTADSRWPLKRDSWRDKRRDNIPPQYIQTQGNCWAIAFYRQWSTMAKLKGRSRPKLTLAKLMSGVSFRYRTGDGQLRKLEAAVEFMKNEHYVDEMFLHERILSPTLTERLRNPYEHTSKHVGLLMGSGIELVDGEPKHFWDIYESRGASWRDCGFDRLARHEGLILQATEMRL
;
A
#
# COMPACT_ATOMS: atom_id res chain seq x y z
N LEU A 1 20.04 29.20 -10.88
CA LEU A 1 19.32 30.05 -9.92
C LEU A 1 18.80 31.27 -10.67
N LEU A 2 17.48 31.43 -10.80
CA LEU A 2 16.86 32.58 -11.49
C LEU A 2 16.97 33.82 -10.61
N LYS A 3 17.32 34.97 -11.22
CA LYS A 3 17.65 36.24 -10.55
C LYS A 3 16.43 37.16 -10.28
N SER A 4 15.20 36.72 -10.53
CA SER A 4 13.97 37.46 -10.19
C SER A 4 12.75 36.55 -10.13
N VAL A 5 11.69 37.00 -9.43
CA VAL A 5 10.40 36.30 -9.27
C VAL A 5 9.60 36.40 -10.59
N PRO A 6 9.10 35.29 -11.15
CA PRO A 6 8.33 35.30 -12.40
C PRO A 6 7.04 36.11 -12.29
N THR A 7 6.67 36.80 -13.36
CA THR A 7 5.41 37.53 -13.48
C THR A 7 4.33 36.69 -14.18
N LYS A 8 3.06 37.10 -14.08
CA LYS A 8 1.91 36.37 -14.66
C LYS A 8 2.01 36.12 -16.17
N LYS A 9 2.83 36.90 -16.89
CA LYS A 9 3.09 36.73 -18.33
C LYS A 9 4.16 35.68 -18.64
N ASP A 10 4.97 35.32 -17.66
CA ASP A 10 6.01 34.29 -17.79
C ASP A 10 5.46 32.89 -17.58
N ILE A 11 4.25 32.78 -17.00
CA ILE A 11 3.59 31.52 -16.67
C ILE A 11 3.46 30.59 -17.88
N PRO A 12 2.91 30.99 -19.05
CA PRO A 12 2.80 30.10 -20.20
C PRO A 12 4.15 29.62 -20.75
N ALA A 13 5.16 30.49 -20.79
CA ALA A 13 6.50 30.11 -21.27
C ALA A 13 7.24 29.20 -20.28
N ILE A 14 6.95 29.34 -18.98
CA ILE A 14 7.43 28.42 -17.94
C ILE A 14 6.73 27.06 -18.09
N PHE A 15 5.40 27.04 -18.31
CA PHE A 15 4.66 25.80 -18.56
C PHE A 15 5.09 25.11 -19.87
N ASP A 16 5.26 25.83 -20.98
CA ASP A 16 5.79 25.28 -22.24
C ASP A 16 7.21 24.72 -22.07
N LYS A 17 8.06 25.40 -21.28
CA LYS A 17 9.40 24.92 -20.97
C LYS A 17 9.36 23.69 -20.08
N TRP A 18 8.39 23.61 -19.17
CA TRP A 18 8.16 22.47 -18.29
C TRP A 18 7.57 21.27 -19.04
N GLU A 19 6.62 21.49 -19.96
CA GLU A 19 6.05 20.48 -20.86
C GLU A 19 7.10 19.93 -21.82
N ARG A 20 7.95 20.78 -22.43
CA ARG A 20 9.09 20.32 -23.24
C ARG A 20 10.14 19.54 -22.42
N THR A 21 10.24 19.77 -21.11
CA THR A 21 11.06 18.93 -20.21
C THR A 21 10.31 17.70 -19.66
N ALA A 22 8.99 17.72 -19.62
CA ALA A 22 8.13 16.61 -19.23
C ALA A 22 8.22 15.48 -20.26
N ASP A 23 8.37 15.81 -21.55
CA ASP A 23 8.60 14.85 -22.62
C ASP A 23 9.99 14.16 -22.61
N SER A 24 10.90 14.47 -21.66
CA SER A 24 12.25 13.87 -21.70
C SER A 24 12.84 13.32 -20.39
N ARG A 25 12.24 13.48 -19.21
CA ARG A 25 12.86 12.92 -17.98
C ARG A 25 11.97 12.27 -16.93
N TRP A 26 10.66 12.42 -17.01
CA TRP A 26 9.74 11.69 -16.13
C TRP A 26 8.70 10.99 -16.98
N PRO A 27 9.01 9.80 -17.55
CA PRO A 27 7.91 8.97 -17.99
C PRO A 27 6.94 8.85 -16.81
N LEU A 28 5.65 9.02 -17.06
CA LEU A 28 4.57 8.62 -16.15
C LEU A 28 4.81 7.15 -15.81
N LYS A 29 5.67 6.89 -14.82
CA LYS A 29 6.32 5.60 -14.64
C LYS A 29 5.60 4.92 -13.50
N ARG A 30 4.58 4.15 -13.86
CA ARG A 30 4.00 3.18 -12.94
C ARG A 30 4.96 1.99 -12.84
N ASP A 31 5.58 1.83 -11.68
CA ASP A 31 6.33 0.64 -11.30
C ASP A 31 5.44 -0.24 -10.43
N SER A 32 4.49 -0.91 -11.07
CA SER A 32 3.55 -1.82 -10.41
C SER A 32 3.72 -3.25 -10.88
N TRP A 33 3.60 -4.18 -9.94
CA TRP A 33 3.49 -5.60 -10.23
C TRP A 33 2.27 -5.92 -11.09
N ARG A 34 1.23 -5.06 -11.05
CA ARG A 34 0.09 -5.17 -11.95
C ARG A 34 0.48 -5.09 -13.43
N ASP A 35 1.53 -4.36 -13.76
CA ASP A 35 1.98 -4.24 -15.15
C ASP A 35 3.07 -5.25 -15.46
N LYS A 36 4.00 -5.44 -14.53
CA LYS A 36 5.24 -6.17 -14.77
C LYS A 36 5.19 -7.64 -14.40
N ARG A 37 4.29 -8.04 -13.51
CA ARG A 37 4.24 -9.38 -12.88
C ARG A 37 2.80 -9.81 -12.59
N ARG A 38 1.93 -9.75 -13.61
CA ARG A 38 0.50 -10.09 -13.50
C ARG A 38 0.26 -11.51 -12.99
N ASP A 39 1.15 -12.42 -13.37
CA ASP A 39 1.18 -13.81 -12.92
C ASP A 39 1.35 -13.94 -11.40
N ASN A 40 1.93 -12.95 -10.72
CA ASN A 40 2.19 -12.96 -9.28
C ASN A 40 1.21 -12.13 -8.47
N ILE A 41 0.17 -11.58 -9.11
CA ILE A 41 -0.94 -10.95 -8.39
C ILE A 41 -1.71 -12.07 -7.67
N PRO A 42 -1.86 -12.00 -6.34
CA PRO A 42 -2.60 -13.01 -5.60
C PRO A 42 -4.11 -12.87 -5.86
N PRO A 43 -4.91 -13.92 -5.61
CA PRO A 43 -6.34 -13.92 -5.89
C PRO A 43 -7.10 -12.73 -5.28
N GLN A 44 -8.14 -12.27 -5.98
CA GLN A 44 -9.08 -11.30 -5.42
C GLN A 44 -9.91 -11.96 -4.32
N TYR A 45 -10.17 -11.20 -3.26
CA TYR A 45 -11.00 -11.56 -2.13
C TYR A 45 -11.87 -10.36 -1.79
N ILE A 46 -13.13 -10.63 -1.51
CA ILE A 46 -14.04 -9.65 -0.93
C ILE A 46 -14.00 -9.86 0.57
N GLN A 47 -13.56 -8.85 1.31
CA GLN A 47 -13.49 -8.88 2.76
C GLN A 47 -14.90 -9.00 3.36
N THR A 48 -14.97 -9.73 4.46
CA THR A 48 -16.09 -9.61 5.40
C THR A 48 -15.71 -8.56 6.45
N GLN A 49 -16.60 -8.29 7.39
CA GLN A 49 -16.30 -7.34 8.46
C GLN A 49 -15.00 -7.75 9.19
N GLY A 50 -14.07 -6.81 9.29
CA GLY A 50 -12.83 -6.91 10.06
C GLY A 50 -11.73 -7.86 9.59
N ASN A 51 -11.84 -8.55 8.45
CA ASN A 51 -10.83 -9.53 8.01
C ASN A 51 -9.81 -9.01 6.97
N CYS A 52 -9.77 -7.70 6.69
CA CYS A 52 -8.84 -7.10 5.71
C CYS A 52 -7.37 -7.42 6.00
N TRP A 53 -6.96 -7.40 7.28
CA TRP A 53 -5.61 -7.75 7.71
C TRP A 53 -5.22 -9.18 7.33
N ALA A 54 -6.13 -10.14 7.51
CA ALA A 54 -5.87 -11.54 7.20
C ALA A 54 -5.73 -11.74 5.68
N ILE A 55 -6.54 -11.03 4.90
CA ILE A 55 -6.44 -11.04 3.44
C ILE A 55 -5.11 -10.46 2.99
N ALA A 56 -4.71 -9.30 3.50
CA ALA A 56 -3.43 -8.67 3.14
C ALA A 56 -2.24 -9.57 3.48
N PHE A 57 -2.23 -10.17 4.68
CA PHE A 57 -1.13 -11.04 5.13
C PHE A 57 -1.06 -12.34 4.34
N TYR A 58 -2.21 -12.98 4.10
CA TYR A 58 -2.27 -14.16 3.24
C TYR A 58 -1.75 -13.87 1.83
N ARG A 59 -2.16 -12.73 1.25
CA ARG A 59 -1.71 -12.32 -0.08
C ARG A 59 -0.19 -12.13 -0.13
N GLN A 60 0.38 -11.37 0.80
CA GLN A 60 1.84 -11.18 0.89
C GLN A 60 2.56 -12.54 1.01
N TRP A 61 2.11 -13.39 1.94
CA TRP A 61 2.67 -14.73 2.12
C TRP A 61 2.58 -15.57 0.85
N SER A 62 1.41 -15.61 0.20
CA SER A 62 1.16 -16.45 -0.98
C SER A 62 2.02 -16.03 -2.17
N THR A 63 2.16 -14.72 -2.40
CA THR A 63 3.01 -14.17 -3.45
C THR A 63 4.47 -14.54 -3.23
N MET A 64 4.98 -14.39 -2.00
CA MET A 64 6.35 -14.78 -1.68
C MET A 64 6.58 -16.29 -1.74
N ALA A 65 5.62 -17.10 -1.27
CA ALA A 65 5.73 -18.55 -1.27
C ALA A 65 5.82 -19.07 -2.71
N LYS A 66 5.01 -18.50 -3.62
CA LYS A 66 5.09 -18.75 -5.05
C LYS A 66 6.47 -18.37 -5.62
N LEU A 67 6.99 -17.19 -5.27
CA LEU A 67 8.26 -16.69 -5.79
C LEU A 67 9.49 -17.48 -5.33
N LYS A 68 9.51 -17.93 -4.07
CA LYS A 68 10.68 -18.60 -3.49
C LYS A 68 10.66 -20.12 -3.65
N GLY A 69 9.52 -20.71 -4.02
CA GLY A 69 9.38 -22.16 -4.20
C GLY A 69 9.68 -22.99 -2.94
N ARG A 70 9.67 -22.38 -1.75
CA ARG A 70 10.04 -23.05 -0.49
C ARG A 70 8.88 -23.88 0.06
N SER A 71 9.20 -25.06 0.58
CA SER A 71 8.31 -25.90 1.39
C SER A 71 8.01 -25.20 2.72
N ARG A 72 6.82 -24.61 2.85
CA ARG A 72 6.31 -24.05 4.11
C ARG A 72 4.92 -24.63 4.43
N PRO A 73 4.50 -24.62 5.71
CA PRO A 73 3.13 -24.93 6.07
C PRO A 73 2.16 -24.07 5.26
N LYS A 74 1.11 -24.70 4.71
CA LYS A 74 0.10 -23.98 3.93
C LYS A 74 -0.68 -23.03 4.83
N LEU A 75 -0.49 -21.73 4.64
CA LEU A 75 -1.29 -20.68 5.26
C LEU A 75 -2.63 -20.54 4.54
N THR A 76 -3.70 -20.29 5.30
CA THR A 76 -5.03 -19.98 4.78
C THR A 76 -5.64 -18.83 5.57
N LEU A 77 -6.64 -18.14 5.00
CA LEU A 77 -7.39 -17.10 5.70
C LEU A 77 -8.01 -17.64 7.00
N ALA A 78 -8.58 -18.86 6.97
CA ALA A 78 -9.14 -19.50 8.15
C ALA A 78 -8.10 -19.67 9.26
N LYS A 79 -6.88 -20.14 8.92
CA LYS A 79 -5.79 -20.32 9.88
C LYS A 79 -5.32 -18.99 10.48
N LEU A 80 -5.24 -17.92 9.69
CA LEU A 80 -4.95 -16.58 10.22
C LEU A 80 -6.03 -16.15 11.21
N MET A 81 -7.30 -16.24 10.81
CA MET A 81 -8.44 -15.78 11.60
C MET A 81 -8.64 -16.57 12.89
N SER A 82 -8.34 -17.87 12.90
CA SER A 82 -8.45 -18.72 14.10
C SER A 82 -7.19 -18.67 14.96
N GLY A 83 -6.02 -18.56 14.34
CA GLY A 83 -4.73 -18.64 15.03
C GLY A 83 -4.31 -17.35 15.73
N VAL A 84 -4.66 -16.20 15.17
CA VAL A 84 -4.42 -14.92 15.84
C VAL A 84 -5.47 -14.71 16.95
N SER A 85 -4.98 -14.60 18.19
CA SER A 85 -5.85 -14.56 19.38
C SER A 85 -6.92 -13.47 19.30
N PHE A 86 -8.14 -13.80 19.73
CA PHE A 86 -9.26 -12.85 19.79
C PHE A 86 -8.99 -11.64 20.70
N ARG A 87 -8.08 -11.79 21.69
CA ARG A 87 -7.68 -10.69 22.59
C ARG A 87 -7.04 -9.51 21.85
N TYR A 88 -6.47 -9.76 20.68
CA TYR A 88 -5.85 -8.73 19.84
C TYR A 88 -6.81 -8.15 18.79
N ARG A 89 -8.06 -8.60 18.78
CA ARG A 89 -9.07 -8.20 17.82
C ARG A 89 -10.12 -7.30 18.46
N THR A 90 -10.77 -6.49 17.64
CA THR A 90 -12.02 -5.80 17.97
C THR A 90 -13.19 -6.79 17.88
N GLY A 91 -14.38 -6.39 18.35
CA GLY A 91 -15.58 -7.24 18.30
C GLY A 91 -15.99 -7.62 16.86
N ASP A 92 -15.64 -6.79 15.88
CA ASP A 92 -15.86 -7.04 14.46
C ASP A 92 -14.69 -7.76 13.76
N GLY A 93 -13.65 -8.17 14.50
CA GLY A 93 -12.56 -9.01 14.00
C GLY A 93 -11.34 -8.27 13.45
N GLN A 94 -11.33 -6.94 13.43
CA GLN A 94 -10.16 -6.15 13.04
C GLN A 94 -9.02 -6.35 14.01
N LEU A 95 -7.79 -6.36 13.50
CA LEU A 95 -6.61 -6.30 14.36
C LEU A 95 -6.48 -4.91 14.99
N ARG A 96 -6.30 -4.88 16.31
CA ARG A 96 -6.01 -3.64 17.04
C ARG A 96 -4.62 -3.09 16.69
N LYS A 97 -3.68 -3.99 16.42
CA LYS A 97 -2.26 -3.78 16.11
C LYS A 97 -1.79 -4.88 15.16
N LEU A 98 -1.03 -4.54 14.12
CA LEU A 98 -0.55 -5.51 13.12
C LEU A 98 0.45 -6.52 13.72
N GLU A 99 1.20 -6.06 14.72
CA GLU A 99 2.19 -6.80 15.50
C GLU A 99 1.62 -8.05 16.15
N ALA A 100 0.32 -8.04 16.47
CA ALA A 100 -0.34 -9.19 17.09
C ALA A 100 -0.33 -10.45 16.22
N ALA A 101 -0.20 -10.29 14.90
CA ALA A 101 -0.11 -11.42 13.98
C ALA A 101 1.34 -11.83 13.67
N VAL A 102 2.34 -11.00 14.03
CA VAL A 102 3.77 -11.31 13.83
C VAL A 102 4.16 -12.57 14.61
N GLU A 103 3.81 -12.63 15.90
CA GLU A 103 4.15 -13.77 16.76
C GLU A 103 3.56 -15.08 16.23
N PHE A 104 2.27 -15.06 15.86
CA PHE A 104 1.61 -16.21 15.25
C PHE A 104 2.29 -16.66 13.95
N MET A 105 2.61 -15.72 13.05
CA MET A 105 3.22 -16.03 11.76
C MET A 105 4.61 -16.66 11.92
N LYS A 106 5.40 -16.23 12.91
CA LYS A 106 6.73 -16.77 13.22
C LYS A 106 6.65 -18.13 13.91
N ASN A 107 5.84 -18.25 14.97
CA ASN A 107 5.78 -19.47 15.79
C ASN A 107 5.22 -20.67 15.02
N GLU A 108 4.30 -20.44 14.08
CA GLU A 108 3.76 -21.48 13.20
C GLU A 108 4.60 -21.70 11.93
N HIS A 109 5.80 -21.11 11.87
CA HIS A 109 6.75 -21.24 10.77
C HIS A 109 6.22 -20.80 9.40
N TYR A 110 5.22 -19.92 9.36
CA TYR A 110 4.73 -19.35 8.10
C TYR A 110 5.71 -18.34 7.50
N VAL A 111 6.50 -17.66 8.32
CA VAL A 111 7.58 -16.72 7.93
C VAL A 111 8.84 -16.99 8.75
N ASP A 112 10.03 -16.65 8.22
CA ASP A 112 11.26 -16.57 9.02
C ASP A 112 11.23 -15.30 9.87
N GLU A 113 10.95 -14.19 9.20
CA GLU A 113 10.89 -12.87 9.82
C GLU A 113 9.70 -12.07 9.29
N MET A 114 9.18 -11.21 10.15
CA MET A 114 8.16 -10.24 9.79
C MET A 114 8.48 -8.92 10.47
N PHE A 115 8.86 -7.93 9.66
CA PHE A 115 9.23 -6.60 10.10
C PHE A 115 8.01 -5.71 10.08
N LEU A 116 7.81 -5.01 11.20
CA LEU A 116 6.90 -3.88 11.25
C LEU A 116 7.72 -2.62 11.02
N HIS A 117 7.34 -1.88 10.01
CA HIS A 117 7.91 -0.58 9.71
C HIS A 117 6.89 0.48 10.10
N GLU A 118 7.19 1.21 11.17
CA GLU A 118 6.43 2.40 11.56
C GLU A 118 7.05 3.62 10.90
N ARG A 119 6.24 4.66 10.65
CA ARG A 119 6.74 5.95 10.15
C ARG A 119 7.54 5.84 8.83
N ILE A 120 7.19 4.88 7.98
CA ILE A 120 7.75 4.72 6.62
C ILE A 120 7.53 6.00 5.80
N LEU A 121 6.51 6.76 6.15
CA LEU A 121 6.28 8.11 5.65
C LEU A 121 6.55 9.09 6.78
N SER A 122 7.23 10.19 6.46
CA SER A 122 7.33 11.38 7.31
C SER A 122 6.14 12.28 6.99
N PRO A 123 5.01 12.16 7.70
CA PRO A 123 3.83 12.95 7.39
C PRO A 123 4.09 14.43 7.64
N THR A 124 3.57 15.28 6.75
CA THR A 124 3.63 16.73 6.98
C THR A 124 2.80 17.11 8.22
N LEU A 125 3.01 18.33 8.73
CA LEU A 125 2.21 18.84 9.84
C LEU A 125 0.71 18.87 9.47
N THR A 126 0.39 19.28 8.25
CA THR A 126 -0.98 19.33 7.72
C THR A 126 -1.65 17.96 7.74
N GLU A 127 -0.94 16.90 7.35
CA GLU A 127 -1.48 15.53 7.36
C GLU A 127 -1.75 15.02 8.77
N ARG A 128 -0.84 15.30 9.71
CA ARG A 128 -1.04 14.94 11.13
C ARG A 128 -2.25 15.65 11.73
N LEU A 129 -2.49 16.89 11.30
CA LEU A 129 -3.66 17.66 11.72
C LEU A 129 -4.96 17.20 11.05
N ARG A 130 -4.91 16.69 9.80
CA ARG A 130 -6.09 16.17 9.08
C ARG A 130 -6.55 14.80 9.55
N ASN A 131 -5.61 13.91 9.91
CA ASN A 131 -5.90 12.51 10.27
C ASN A 131 -7.02 12.32 11.32
N PRO A 132 -7.14 13.14 12.39
CA PRO A 132 -8.27 13.03 13.33
C PRO A 132 -9.64 13.36 12.73
N TYR A 133 -9.69 14.16 11.66
CA TYR A 133 -10.92 14.60 10.99
C TYR A 133 -11.28 13.74 9.78
N GLU A 134 -10.31 12.99 9.24
CA GLU A 134 -10.55 11.98 8.22
C GLU A 134 -10.98 10.68 8.91
N HIS A 135 -12.29 10.53 9.11
CA HIS A 135 -12.91 9.31 9.64
C HIS A 135 -12.78 8.15 8.64
N THR A 136 -11.56 7.66 8.44
CA THR A 136 -11.31 6.45 7.69
C THR A 136 -11.23 5.29 8.67
N SER A 137 -12.04 4.25 8.45
CA SER A 137 -11.89 2.99 9.18
C SER A 137 -10.49 2.45 8.93
N LYS A 138 -9.79 2.01 9.99
CA LYS A 138 -8.48 1.34 9.85
C LYS A 138 -8.61 0.19 8.85
N HIS A 139 -7.73 0.17 7.88
CA HIS A 139 -7.78 -0.78 6.77
C HIS A 139 -6.38 -1.24 6.39
N VAL A 140 -6.29 -2.45 5.86
CA VAL A 140 -5.03 -3.07 5.45
C VAL A 140 -5.15 -3.56 4.01
N GLY A 141 -4.32 -3.01 3.13
CA GLY A 141 -4.16 -3.46 1.76
C GLY A 141 -2.77 -4.04 1.52
N LEU A 142 -2.56 -4.65 0.36
CA LEU A 142 -1.24 -5.13 -0.05
C LEU A 142 -0.56 -4.09 -0.96
N LEU A 143 0.60 -3.61 -0.57
CA LEU A 143 1.42 -2.73 -1.43
C LEU A 143 1.99 -3.53 -2.60
N MET A 144 1.65 -3.13 -3.83
CA MET A 144 2.01 -3.84 -5.07
C MET A 144 2.85 -3.01 -6.05
N GLY A 145 3.05 -1.72 -5.76
CA GLY A 145 3.79 -0.85 -6.64
C GLY A 145 3.84 0.60 -6.19
N SER A 146 4.50 1.42 -7.00
CA SER A 146 4.50 2.88 -6.87
C SER A 146 4.57 3.54 -8.24
N GLY A 147 4.23 4.82 -8.31
CA GLY A 147 4.32 5.58 -9.56
C GLY A 147 4.31 7.08 -9.36
N ILE A 148 4.41 7.80 -10.47
CA ILE A 148 4.28 9.26 -10.54
C ILE A 148 3.23 9.58 -11.60
N GLU A 149 2.31 10.48 -11.26
CA GLU A 149 1.31 11.00 -12.18
C GLU A 149 1.17 12.51 -12.04
N LEU A 150 0.78 13.19 -13.12
CA LEU A 150 0.50 14.62 -13.08
C LEU A 150 -0.93 14.84 -12.56
N VAL A 151 -1.07 15.60 -11.47
CA VAL A 151 -2.35 16.04 -10.91
C VAL A 151 -2.33 17.57 -10.91
N ASP A 152 -3.27 18.18 -11.63
CA ASP A 152 -3.33 19.64 -11.82
C ASP A 152 -2.02 20.25 -12.36
N GLY A 153 -1.33 19.50 -13.23
CA GLY A 153 -0.04 19.89 -13.82
C GLY A 153 1.17 19.59 -12.93
N GLU A 154 0.98 19.13 -11.69
CA GLU A 154 2.06 18.86 -10.74
C GLU A 154 2.33 17.36 -10.58
N PRO A 155 3.61 16.92 -10.54
CA PRO A 155 3.96 15.52 -10.34
C PRO A 155 3.64 15.07 -8.92
N LYS A 156 2.79 14.05 -8.80
CA LYS A 156 2.40 13.45 -7.54
C LYS A 156 2.79 11.97 -7.51
N HIS A 157 3.45 11.58 -6.43
CA HIS A 157 3.87 10.20 -6.20
C HIS A 157 2.73 9.40 -5.58
N PHE A 158 2.55 8.15 -6.02
CA PHE A 158 1.50 7.25 -5.52
C PHE A 158 2.05 5.87 -5.16
N TRP A 159 1.37 5.22 -4.23
CA TRP A 159 1.44 3.79 -3.96
C TRP A 159 0.28 3.09 -4.66
N ASP A 160 0.57 1.93 -5.25
CA ASP A 160 -0.44 1.05 -5.82
C ASP A 160 -0.79 -0.03 -4.79
N ILE A 161 -2.03 0.02 -4.29
CA ILE A 161 -2.52 -0.79 -3.18
C ILE A 161 -3.56 -1.76 -3.70
N TYR A 162 -3.34 -3.06 -3.47
CA TYR A 162 -4.29 -4.10 -3.83
C TYR A 162 -5.26 -4.39 -2.70
N GLU A 163 -6.51 -4.02 -2.95
CA GLU A 163 -7.60 -3.93 -1.99
C GLU A 163 -8.36 -5.26 -1.84
N SER A 164 -8.97 -5.45 -0.68
CA SER A 164 -9.85 -6.59 -0.38
C SER A 164 -11.34 -6.25 -0.56
N ARG A 165 -11.65 -5.33 -1.47
CA ARG A 165 -13.03 -4.89 -1.78
C ARG A 165 -13.59 -5.55 -3.06
N GLY A 166 -12.87 -6.52 -3.61
CA GLY A 166 -13.23 -7.20 -4.85
C GLY A 166 -12.76 -6.50 -6.13
N ALA A 167 -12.90 -7.19 -7.26
CA ALA A 167 -12.44 -6.69 -8.56
C ALA A 167 -13.27 -5.52 -9.10
N SER A 168 -14.53 -5.39 -8.67
CA SER A 168 -15.40 -4.25 -9.02
C SER A 168 -15.03 -2.97 -8.29
N TRP A 169 -14.16 -3.04 -7.28
CA TRP A 169 -13.68 -1.87 -6.57
C TRP A 169 -12.68 -1.10 -7.44
N ARG A 170 -13.04 0.14 -7.81
CA ARG A 170 -12.19 1.07 -8.55
C ARG A 170 -11.55 0.40 -9.77
N ASP A 171 -10.23 0.31 -9.79
CA ASP A 171 -9.45 -0.15 -10.93
C ASP A 171 -9.02 -1.61 -10.73
N CYS A 172 -9.95 -2.54 -11.00
CA CYS A 172 -9.75 -3.99 -10.84
C CYS A 172 -9.32 -4.42 -9.42
N GLY A 173 -9.86 -3.75 -8.39
CA GLY A 173 -9.51 -3.99 -7.00
C GLY A 173 -8.18 -3.38 -6.57
N PHE A 174 -7.63 -2.44 -7.35
CA PHE A 174 -6.51 -1.60 -6.94
C PHE A 174 -7.00 -0.20 -6.56
N ASP A 175 -6.34 0.36 -5.56
CA ASP A 175 -6.46 1.76 -5.18
C ASP A 175 -5.09 2.45 -5.27
N ARG A 176 -5.11 3.77 -5.44
CA ARG A 176 -3.91 4.59 -5.48
C ARG A 176 -3.93 5.54 -4.31
N LEU A 177 -2.95 5.36 -3.43
CA LEU A 177 -2.75 6.24 -2.28
C LEU A 177 -1.59 7.17 -2.56
N ALA A 178 -1.85 8.47 -2.46
CA ALA A 178 -0.80 9.46 -2.61
C ALA A 178 0.28 9.24 -1.54
N ARG A 179 1.54 9.27 -1.97
CA ARG A 179 2.69 9.19 -1.09
C ARG A 179 2.82 10.49 -0.33
N HIS A 180 3.37 10.40 0.88
CA HIS A 180 3.62 11.56 1.73
C HIS A 180 2.35 12.33 2.10
N GLU A 181 1.22 11.64 2.24
CA GLU A 181 -0.08 12.24 2.61
C GLU A 181 -0.63 11.65 3.92
N GLY A 182 0.24 11.05 4.74
CA GLY A 182 -0.12 10.52 6.07
C GLY A 182 -1.10 9.34 6.10
N LEU A 183 -1.54 8.83 4.95
CA LEU A 183 -2.57 7.77 4.86
C LEU A 183 -2.08 6.36 5.24
N ILE A 184 -0.77 6.10 5.14
CA ILE A 184 -0.18 4.81 5.52
C ILE A 184 0.56 5.00 6.85
N LEU A 185 0.01 4.43 7.91
CA LEU A 185 0.53 4.58 9.27
C LEU A 185 1.64 3.58 9.60
N GLN A 186 1.51 2.36 9.08
CA GLN A 186 2.43 1.24 9.28
C GLN A 186 2.46 0.39 8.01
N ALA A 187 3.57 -0.32 7.76
CA ALA A 187 3.58 -1.42 6.81
C ALA A 187 4.35 -2.61 7.36
N THR A 188 4.07 -3.78 6.79
CA THR A 188 4.69 -5.04 7.18
C THR A 188 5.47 -5.64 6.02
N GLU A 189 6.69 -6.10 6.29
CA GLU A 189 7.51 -6.87 5.36
C GLU A 189 7.70 -8.27 5.91
N MET A 190 7.34 -9.29 5.14
CA MET A 190 7.60 -10.68 5.51
C MET A 190 8.83 -11.21 4.77
N ARG A 191 9.54 -12.17 5.39
CA ARG A 191 10.60 -12.96 4.76
C ARG A 191 10.31 -14.44 4.94
N LEU A 192 10.33 -15.17 3.82
CA LEU A 192 10.24 -16.65 3.76
C LEU A 192 11.58 -17.32 3.47
#